data_AF-A0A9P5NS42-F1
#
_entry.id   AF-A0A9P5NS42-F1
#
_cell.length_a   1.000
_cell.length_b   1.000
_cell.length_c   1.000
_cell.angle_alpha   90.00
_cell.angle_beta   90.00
_cell.angle_gamma   90.00
#
_symmetry.space_group_name_H-M   'P 1'
#
loop_
_entity.id
_entity.type
_entity.pdbx_description
1 polymer ?
#
loop_
_entity_poly.entity_id
_entity_poly.type
_entity_poly.pdbx_seq_one_letter_code
_entity_poly.pdbx_strand_id
1 'polypeptide(L)'
;MPRGRRRRGGTYASEAVWDMPSNGLWDWIVIAQVKEGTENRGSLESVVRLVRKSLLKRDPPVPLAPKSRRTSGSEWVFIDGGDFAIHIVSKGTRDKYMNQVDW
;
A
#
# COMPACT_ATOMS: atom_id res chain seq x y z
N MET A 1 16.71 33.74 -3.95
CA MET A 1 15.53 33.15 -3.27
C MET A 1 14.38 33.11 -4.26
N PRO A 2 13.65 32.00 -4.34
CA PRO A 2 12.35 31.90 -3.65
C PRO A 2 12.43 30.77 -2.61
N ARG A 3 12.43 31.04 -1.30
CA ARG A 3 11.25 31.36 -0.45
C ARG A 3 10.00 30.58 -0.85
N GLY A 4 9.93 29.34 -0.38
CA GLY A 4 8.71 28.54 -0.36
C GLY A 4 8.62 27.66 0.87
N ARG A 5 8.21 28.25 2.01
CA ARG A 5 7.85 27.52 3.23
C ARG A 5 6.34 27.20 3.21
N ARG A 6 6.04 25.90 3.25
CA ARG A 6 4.84 25.19 3.75
C ARG A 6 3.50 25.35 3.00
N ARG A 7 2.88 24.21 2.62
CA ARG A 7 1.42 24.05 2.62
C ARG A 7 1.00 22.64 3.02
N ARG A 8 -0.02 22.59 3.89
CA ARG A 8 -0.79 21.40 4.30
C ARG A 8 -1.22 20.58 3.08
N GLY A 9 -1.19 19.26 3.21
CA GLY A 9 -1.83 18.34 2.25
C GLY A 9 -0.90 17.75 1.19
N GLY A 10 0.38 17.55 1.51
CA GLY A 10 1.28 16.81 0.62
C GLY A 10 0.88 15.35 0.55
N THR A 11 0.60 14.87 -0.67
CA THR A 11 0.67 13.45 -1.00
C THR A 11 2.16 13.09 -0.95
N TYR A 12 2.57 12.25 0.00
CA TYR A 12 3.93 11.75 0.03
C TYR A 12 4.11 10.86 -1.20
N ALA A 13 4.93 11.29 -2.15
CA ALA A 13 5.33 10.44 -3.26
C ALA A 13 6.21 9.32 -2.68
N SER A 14 5.87 8.07 -2.98
CA SER A 14 6.55 6.87 -2.49
C SER A 14 8.03 6.88 -2.88
N GLU A 15 8.87 6.45 -1.94
CA GLU A 15 10.26 6.07 -2.20
C GLU A 15 10.26 4.68 -2.86
N ALA A 16 10.98 4.52 -3.97
CA ALA A 16 11.08 3.25 -4.66
C ALA A 16 12.17 2.41 -3.99
N VAL A 17 11.79 1.20 -3.57
CA VAL A 17 12.69 0.22 -2.96
C VAL A 17 13.27 -0.61 -4.11
N TRP A 18 14.55 -0.40 -4.45
CA TRP A 18 15.20 -1.01 -5.61
C TRP A 18 16.10 -2.21 -5.27
N ASP A 19 16.37 -2.48 -4.00
CA ASP A 19 17.27 -3.56 -3.60
C ASP A 19 16.47 -4.71 -2.97
N MET A 20 16.25 -5.77 -3.75
CA MET A 20 15.88 -7.09 -3.23
C MET A 20 16.69 -8.16 -3.97
N PRO A 21 17.27 -9.15 -3.26
CA PRO A 21 17.88 -10.31 -3.89
C PRO A 21 16.80 -11.17 -4.55
N SER A 22 16.77 -11.10 -5.88
CA SER A 22 16.22 -11.96 -6.96
C SER A 22 15.64 -13.38 -6.69
N ASN A 23 14.99 -13.67 -5.55
CA ASN A 23 14.38 -14.99 -5.27
C ASN A 23 13.00 -14.91 -4.59
N GLY A 24 12.32 -13.77 -4.68
CA GLY A 24 10.96 -13.59 -4.17
C GLY A 24 9.90 -14.16 -5.13
N LEU A 25 8.75 -14.59 -4.61
CA LEU A 25 7.57 -14.97 -5.40
C LEU A 25 7.08 -13.84 -6.33
N TRP A 26 7.42 -12.59 -5.99
CA TRP A 26 7.01 -11.38 -6.69
C TRP A 26 8.23 -10.64 -7.24
N ASP A 27 8.10 -10.11 -8.45
CA ASP A 27 9.10 -9.29 -9.14
C ASP A 27 9.29 -7.94 -8.45
N TRP A 28 8.24 -7.40 -7.82
CA TRP A 28 8.29 -6.16 -7.05
C TRP A 28 7.16 -6.06 -6.02
N ILE A 29 7.37 -5.20 -5.02
CA ILE A 29 6.42 -4.98 -3.92
C ILE A 29 6.18 -3.48 -3.75
N VAL A 30 4.91 -3.09 -3.55
CA VAL A 30 4.53 -1.72 -3.18
C VAL A 30 3.98 -1.69 -1.76
N ILE A 31 4.50 -0.77 -0.94
CA ILE A 31 4.00 -0.53 0.42
C ILE A 31 3.30 0.84 0.46
N ALA A 32 1.98 0.83 0.51
CA ALA A 32 1.14 2.01 0.64
C ALA A 32 0.72 2.21 2.10
N GLN A 33 1.25 3.27 2.71
CA GLN A 33 0.84 3.65 4.06
C GLN A 33 -0.37 4.60 4.01
N VAL A 34 -1.44 4.29 4.75
CA VAL A 34 -2.53 5.26 4.95
C VAL A 34 -2.11 6.33 5.95
N LYS A 35 -2.79 7.47 5.89
CA LYS A 35 -2.53 8.56 6.83
C LYS A 35 -2.84 8.12 8.25
N GLU A 36 -1.91 8.40 9.15
CA GLU A 36 -2.08 8.18 10.59
C GLU A 36 -3.37 8.82 11.13
N GLY A 37 -4.09 8.07 11.96
CA GLY A 37 -5.34 8.49 12.59
C GLY A 37 -6.57 8.40 11.68
N THR A 38 -6.42 7.83 10.48
CA THR A 38 -7.54 7.62 9.54
C THR A 38 -7.93 6.15 9.37
N GLU A 39 -7.26 5.24 10.06
CA GLU A 39 -7.42 3.78 9.98
C GLU A 39 -8.86 3.39 10.33
N ASN A 40 -9.38 3.88 11.47
CA ASN A 40 -10.75 3.62 11.92
C ASN A 40 -11.83 4.43 11.16
N ARG A 41 -11.44 5.25 10.18
CA ARG A 41 -12.34 6.11 9.39
C ARG A 41 -12.57 5.59 7.98
N GLY A 42 -12.21 4.33 7.69
CA GLY A 42 -12.43 3.73 6.38
C GLY A 42 -11.37 4.07 5.34
N SER A 43 -10.24 4.69 5.74
CA SER A 43 -9.19 5.09 4.79
C SER A 43 -8.56 3.88 4.09
N LEU A 44 -8.32 2.81 4.84
CA LEU A 44 -7.73 1.59 4.34
C LEU A 44 -8.66 0.93 3.30
N GLU A 45 -9.95 0.82 3.62
CA GLU A 45 -10.99 0.29 2.73
C GLU A 45 -11.12 1.13 1.46
N SER A 46 -11.01 2.45 1.58
CA SER A 46 -11.07 3.36 0.44
C SER A 46 -9.88 3.16 -0.50
N VAL A 47 -8.66 3.05 0.04
CA VAL A 47 -7.45 2.79 -0.75
C VAL A 47 -7.52 1.40 -1.39
N VAL A 48 -7.90 0.36 -0.64
CA VAL A 48 -8.08 -1.00 -1.16
C VAL A 48 -9.09 -1.01 -2.32
N ARG A 49 -10.23 -0.34 -2.16
CA ARG A 49 -11.24 -0.24 -3.22
C ARG A 49 -10.70 0.48 -4.45
N LEU A 50 -9.94 1.56 -4.25
CA LEU A 50 -9.33 2.31 -5.35
C LEU A 50 -8.31 1.44 -6.11
N VAL A 51 -7.38 0.82 -5.39
CA VAL A 51 -6.33 -0.04 -5.97
C VAL A 51 -6.97 -1.19 -6.75
N ARG A 52 -7.88 -1.94 -6.14
CA ARG A 52 -8.54 -3.07 -6.82
C ARG A 52 -9.32 -2.61 -8.06
N LYS A 53 -9.99 -1.45 -8.00
CA LYS A 53 -10.69 -0.89 -9.17
C LYS A 53 -9.72 -0.49 -10.28
N SER A 54 -8.56 0.05 -9.94
CA SER A 54 -7.53 0.41 -10.92
C SER A 54 -6.92 -0.83 -11.58
N LEU A 55 -6.62 -1.87 -10.81
CA LEU A 55 -6.07 -3.13 -11.31
C LEU A 55 -7.04 -3.87 -12.25
N LEU A 56 -8.34 -3.85 -11.95
CA LEU A 56 -9.37 -4.42 -12.82
C LEU A 56 -9.62 -3.61 -14.11
N LYS A 57 -9.10 -2.38 -14.20
CA LYS A 57 -9.19 -1.53 -15.41
C LYS A 57 -7.96 -1.62 -16.30
N ARG A 58 -6.92 -2.33 -15.89
CA ARG A 58 -5.76 -2.63 -16.75
C ARG A 58 -6.22 -3.49 -17.93
N ASP A 59 -5.49 -3.42 -19.04
CA ASP A 59 -5.65 -4.33 -20.16
C ASP A 59 -4.35 -5.17 -20.35
N PRO A 60 -4.36 -6.49 -20.10
CA PRO A 60 -5.48 -7.27 -19.56
C PRO A 60 -5.74 -6.95 -18.07
N PRO A 61 -6.98 -7.15 -17.56
CA PRO A 61 -7.29 -6.97 -16.15
C PRO A 61 -6.48 -7.92 -15.27
N VAL A 62 -6.01 -7.41 -14.12
CA VAL A 62 -5.31 -8.27 -13.15
C VAL A 62 -6.33 -9.23 -12.49
N PRO A 63 -6.09 -10.55 -12.51
CA PRO A 63 -6.97 -11.50 -11.84
C PRO A 63 -6.82 -11.37 -10.33
N LEU A 64 -7.85 -10.84 -9.66
CA LEU A 64 -7.83 -10.63 -8.21
C LEU A 64 -8.75 -11.64 -7.52
N ALA A 65 -8.26 -12.27 -6.45
CA ALA A 65 -9.07 -13.11 -5.58
C ALA A 65 -10.31 -12.35 -5.06
N PRO A 66 -11.47 -12.97 -4.87
CA PRO A 66 -12.68 -12.31 -4.38
C PRO A 66 -12.45 -11.49 -3.10
N LYS A 67 -13.28 -10.48 -2.85
CA LYS A 67 -13.18 -9.69 -1.61
C LYS A 67 -13.43 -10.61 -0.41
N SER A 68 -12.45 -10.79 0.46
CA SER A 68 -12.66 -11.43 1.75
C SER A 68 -13.44 -10.49 2.68
N ARG A 69 -14.33 -11.05 3.50
CA ARG A 69 -15.01 -10.30 4.56
C ARG A 69 -13.96 -9.98 5.62
N ARG A 70 -13.54 -8.72 5.72
CA ARG A 70 -12.54 -8.30 6.71
C ARG A 70 -13.16 -8.18 8.09
N THR A 71 -12.39 -8.60 9.09
CA THR A 71 -12.66 -8.32 10.50
C THR A 71 -12.47 -6.83 10.77
N SER A 72 -13.41 -6.22 11.50
CA SER A 72 -13.29 -4.83 11.96
C SER A 72 -11.99 -4.64 12.75
N GLY A 73 -11.26 -3.56 12.48
CA GLY A 73 -10.00 -3.24 13.16
C GLY A 73 -8.75 -3.85 12.50
N SER A 74 -8.87 -4.50 11.35
CA SER A 74 -7.68 -4.90 10.59
C SER A 74 -6.95 -3.65 10.07
N GLU A 75 -5.65 -3.57 10.31
CA GLU A 75 -4.80 -2.42 9.95
C GLU A 75 -3.90 -2.67 8.74
N TRP A 76 -4.06 -3.83 8.11
CA TRP A 76 -3.26 -4.29 6.99
C TRP A 76 -4.17 -5.00 5.98
N VAL A 77 -4.00 -4.68 4.70
CA VAL A 77 -4.47 -5.47 3.58
C VAL A 77 -3.31 -5.81 2.65
N PHE A 78 -3.25 -7.08 2.26
CA PHE A 78 -2.37 -7.58 1.23
C PHE A 78 -3.18 -7.83 -0.05
N ILE A 79 -2.67 -7.40 -1.19
CA ILE A 79 -3.24 -7.68 -2.51
C ILE A 79 -2.16 -8.40 -3.32
N ASP A 80 -2.48 -9.63 -3.72
CA ASP A 80 -1.68 -10.42 -4.64
C ASP A 80 -2.07 -10.09 -6.08
N GLY A 81 -1.10 -9.67 -6.88
CA GLY A 81 -1.23 -9.38 -8.31
C GLY A 81 -0.76 -10.52 -9.21
N GLY A 82 -0.22 -11.60 -8.64
CA GLY A 82 0.47 -12.67 -9.36
C GLY A 82 1.98 -12.43 -9.39
N ASP A 83 2.42 -11.52 -10.25
CA ASP A 83 3.83 -11.12 -10.41
C ASP A 83 4.28 -10.02 -9.44
N PHE A 84 3.35 -9.32 -8.79
CA PHE A 84 3.65 -8.29 -7.80
C PHE A 84 2.74 -8.35 -6.58
N ALA A 85 3.17 -7.68 -5.51
CA ALA A 85 2.43 -7.57 -4.27
C ALA A 85 2.19 -6.11 -3.84
N ILE A 86 1.03 -5.84 -3.24
CA ILE A 86 0.71 -4.54 -2.65
C ILE A 86 0.30 -4.70 -1.19
N HIS A 87 1.07 -4.08 -0.29
CA HIS A 87 0.77 -3.96 1.12
C HIS A 87 0.14 -2.59 1.39
N ILE A 88 -1.09 -2.57 1.87
CA ILE A 88 -1.78 -1.36 2.32
C ILE A 88 -1.86 -1.42 3.83
N VAL A 89 -1.17 -0.52 4.52
CA VAL A 89 -0.92 -0.62 5.97
C VAL A 89 -1.18 0.69 6.72
N SER A 90 -1.59 0.58 7.99
CA SER A 90 -1.51 1.70 8.94
C SER A 90 -0.05 2.07 9.22
N LYS A 91 0.16 3.27 9.76
CA LYS A 91 1.49 3.68 10.23
C LYS A 91 2.01 2.74 11.33
N GLY A 92 1.18 2.46 12.34
CA GLY A 92 1.57 1.58 13.46
C GLY A 92 1.94 0.17 13.01
N THR A 93 1.21 -0.39 12.04
CA THR A 93 1.54 -1.69 11.44
C THR A 93 2.83 -1.61 10.63
N ARG A 94 3.04 -0.56 9.83
CA ARG A 94 4.29 -0.38 9.07
C ARG A 94 5.49 -0.32 10.02
N ASP A 95 5.40 0.50 11.05
CA ASP A 95 6.48 0.69 12.01
C ASP A 95 6.82 -0.60 12.76
N LYS A 96 5.80 -1.42 13.06
CA LYS A 96 5.98 -2.68 13.76
C LYS A 96 6.58 -3.80 12.90
N TYR A 97 6.17 -3.92 11.64
CA TYR A 97 6.46 -5.11 10.83
C TYR A 97 7.33 -4.87 9.61
N MET A 98 7.39 -3.64 9.10
CA MET A 98 8.05 -3.31 7.83
C MET A 98 9.33 -2.50 8.05
N ASN A 99 9.42 -1.71 9.12
CA ASN A 99 10.64 -0.96 9.45
C ASN A 99 11.71 -1.81 10.19
N GLN A 100 11.38 -3.05 10.58
CA GLN A 100 12.32 -3.97 11.23
C GLN A 100 13.05 -4.88 10.26
N VAL A 101 12.64 -4.87 8.99
CA VAL A 101 13.26 -5.67 7.95
C VAL A 101 14.32 -4.78 7.31
N ASP A 102 15.59 -5.08 7.56
CA ASP A 102 16.66 -4.63 6.68
C ASP A 102 16.43 -5.37 5.35
N TRP A 103 15.96 -4.63 4.35
CA TRP A 103 15.68 -5.11 2.99
C TRP A 103 16.92 -4.93 2.10
#